data_AF-A0A3N5JHY4-F1
#
_entry.id   AF-A0A3N5JHY4-F1
#
_cell.length_a   1.000
_cell.length_b   1.000
_cell.length_c   1.000
_cell.angle_alpha   90.00
_cell.angle_beta   90.00
_cell.angle_gamma   90.00
#
_symmetry.space_group_name_H-M   'P 1'
#
loop_
_entity.id
_entity.type
_entity.pdbx_description
1 polymer ?
#
loop_
_entity_poly.entity_id
_entity_poly.type
_entity_poly.pdbx_seq_one_letter_code
_entity_poly.pdbx_strand_id
1 'polypeptide(L)' 'MADKSKLKQIARERRRKSLHKKIHGTSERPRLVVFRSNRQIYGQIVDDTKQITLAAASTANKEIEA' A
#
# COMPACT_ATOMS: atom_id res chain seq x y z
N MET A 1 29.16 3.26 6.28
CA MET A 1 28.35 2.25 5.54
C MET A 1 26.94 2.79 5.39
N ALA A 2 26.30 2.61 4.24
CA ALA A 2 24.93 3.08 4.04
C ALA A 2 23.93 2.25 4.86
N ASP A 3 22.96 2.91 5.48
CA ASP A 3 21.89 2.26 6.25
C ASP A 3 21.02 1.38 5.32
N LYS A 4 21.14 0.05 5.50
CA LYS A 4 20.41 -0.95 4.70
C LYS A 4 18.90 -0.80 4.81
N SER A 5 18.38 -0.33 5.94
CA SER A 5 16.95 -0.15 6.15
C SER A 5 16.41 0.97 5.25
N LYS A 6 17.14 2.09 5.23
CA LYS A 6 16.85 3.26 4.40
C LYS A 6 16.91 2.94 2.91
N LEU A 7 17.91 2.17 2.49
CA LEU A 7 18.02 1.71 1.08
C LEU A 7 16.82 0.84 0.66
N LYS A 8 16.35 -0.07 1.52
CA LYS A 8 15.16 -0.89 1.24
C LYS A 8 13.89 -0.03 1.14
N GLN A 9 13.73 0.96 2.00
CA GLN A 9 12.59 1.89 1.94
C GLN A 9 12.58 2.66 0.62
N ILE A 10 13.72 3.24 0.22
CA ILE A 10 13.86 3.97 -1.04
C ILE A 10 13.52 3.08 -2.24
N ALA A 11 14.00 1.84 -2.27
CA ALA A 11 13.69 0.90 -3.33
C ALA A 11 12.18 0.57 -3.41
N ARG A 12 11.53 0.40 -2.26
CA ARG A 12 10.07 0.18 -2.16
C ARG A 12 9.28 1.38 -2.70
N GLU A 13 9.66 2.59 -2.31
CA GLU A 13 9.01 3.82 -2.76
C GLU A 13 9.16 4.03 -4.28
N ARG A 14 10.36 3.77 -4.82
CA ARG A 14 10.61 3.81 -6.27
C ARG A 14 9.69 2.84 -7.01
N ARG A 15 9.60 1.59 -6.55
CA ARG A 15 8.70 0.59 -7.16
C ARG A 15 7.25 1.03 -7.08
N ARG A 16 6.80 1.56 -5.94
CA ARG A 16 5.43 2.07 -5.76
C ARG A 16 5.13 3.18 -6.79
N LYS A 17 6.02 4.16 -6.95
CA LYS A 17 5.87 5.22 -7.95
C LYS A 17 5.82 4.68 -9.38
N SER A 18 6.65 3.70 -9.73
CA SER A 18 6.62 3.08 -11.05
C SER A 18 5.33 2.28 -11.30
N LEU A 19 4.78 1.61 -10.28
CA LEU A 19 3.50 0.89 -10.39
C LEU A 19 2.34 1.85 -10.60
N HIS A 20 2.34 3.01 -9.94
CA HIS A 20 1.29 4.04 -10.11
C HIS A 20 1.23 4.61 -11.53
N LYS A 21 2.31 4.54 -12.32
CA LYS A 21 2.27 4.90 -13.75
C LYS A 21 1.46 3.93 -14.60
N LYS A 22 1.33 2.67 -14.16
CA LYS A 22 0.64 1.60 -14.91
C LYS A 22 -0.73 1.25 -14.32
N ILE A 23 -0.87 1.38 -13.00
CA ILE A 23 -2.05 1.00 -12.24
C ILE A 23 -2.64 2.27 -11.63
N HIS A 24 -3.76 2.70 -12.19
CA HIS A 24 -4.55 3.82 -11.70
C HIS A 24 -5.93 3.31 -11.27
N GLY A 25 -6.36 3.64 -10.04
CA GLY A 25 -7.66 3.25 -9.51
C GLY A 25 -8.72 4.30 -9.81
N THR A 26 -9.86 3.88 -10.35
CA THR A 26 -11.04 4.73 -10.57
C THR A 26 -12.20 4.30 -9.65
N SER A 27 -13.31 5.05 -9.63
CA SER A 27 -14.50 4.64 -8.85
C SER A 27 -15.06 3.28 -9.26
N GLU A 28 -15.01 2.92 -10.55
CA GLU A 28 -15.48 1.61 -11.05
C GLU A 28 -14.46 0.49 -10.78
N ARG A 29 -13.17 0.83 -10.82
CA ARG A 29 -12.07 -0.11 -10.59
C ARG A 29 -11.03 0.50 -9.64
N PRO A 30 -11.30 0.51 -8.33
CA PRO A 30 -10.40 1.10 -7.37
C PRO A 30 -9.12 0.27 -7.22
N ARG A 31 -8.04 0.94 -6.81
CA ARG A 31 -6.72 0.33 -6.63
C ARG A 31 -6.60 -0.29 -5.25
N LEU A 32 -6.19 -1.56 -5.20
CA LEU A 32 -5.76 -2.20 -3.96
C LEU A 32 -4.31 -1.83 -3.63
N VAL A 33 -4.08 -1.40 -2.39
CA VAL A 33 -2.77 -1.03 -1.86
C VAL A 33 -2.44 -1.96 -0.71
N VAL A 34 -1.35 -2.72 -0.84
CA VAL A 34 -0.89 -3.62 0.22
C VAL A 34 0.46 -3.15 0.76
N PHE A 35 0.50 -2.90 2.07
CA PHE A 35 1.72 -2.76 2.83
C PHE A 35 1.92 -4.00 3.69
N ARG A 36 3.17 -4.48 3.73
CA ARG A 36 3.58 -5.66 4.48
C ARG A 36 4.84 -5.30 5.24
N SER A 37 4.80 -5.54 6.54
CA SER A 37 5.96 -5.55 7.44
C SER A 37 6.25 -6.98 7.86
N ASN A 38 7.29 -7.17 8.68
CA ASN A 38 7.60 -8.49 9.25
C ASN A 38 6.54 -8.96 10.26
N ARG A 39 5.72 -8.05 10.78
CA ARG A 39 4.75 -8.34 11.85
C ARG A 39 3.31 -8.36 11.34
N GLN A 40 2.96 -7.44 10.44
CA GLN A 40 1.56 -7.15 10.10
C GLN A 40 1.40 -6.82 8.61
N ILE A 41 0.15 -6.93 8.15
CA ILE A 41 -0.29 -6.54 6.80
C ILE A 41 -1.34 -5.46 6.92
N TYR A 42 -1.31 -4.53 5.98
CA TYR A 42 -2.28 -3.48 5.84
C TYR A 42 -2.71 -3.44 4.38
N GLY A 43 -4.02 -3.48 4.15
CA GLY A 43 -4.67 -3.39 2.85
C GLY A 43 -5.59 -2.16 2.79
N GLN A 44 -5.58 -1.44 1.67
CA GLN A 44 -6.47 -0.31 1.44
C GLN A 44 -7.02 -0.35 0.01
N ILE A 45 -8.29 -0.03 -0.17
CA ILE A 45 -8.94 0.17 -1.47
C ILE A 45 -9.05 1.67 -1.70
N VAL A 46 -8.41 2.18 -2.76
CA VAL A 46 -8.27 3.61 -3.01
C VAL A 46 -8.84 3.98 -4.38
N ASP A 47 -9.60 5.06 -4.45
CA ASP A 47 -9.96 5.74 -5.69
C ASP A 47 -9.01 6.92 -5.90
N ASP A 48 -8.18 6.83 -6.94
CA ASP A 48 -7.14 7.83 -7.22
C ASP A 48 -7.72 9.11 -7.85
N THR A 49 -8.92 9.04 -8.46
CA THR A 49 -9.58 10.20 -9.08
C THR A 49 -10.12 11.17 -8.03
N LYS A 50 -10.72 10.61 -6.97
CA LYS A 50 -11.26 11.35 -5.83
C LYS A 50 -10.25 11.49 -4.69
N GLN A 51 -9.12 10.78 -4.78
CA GLN A 51 -8.09 10.69 -3.74
C GLN A 51 -8.63 10.22 -2.38
N ILE A 52 -9.60 9.32 -2.40
CA ILE A 52 -10.25 8.77 -1.19
C ILE A 52 -9.91 7.30 -0.99
N THR A 53 -9.80 6.90 0.27
CA THR A 53 -9.75 5.48 0.65
C THR A 53 -11.17 5.01 0.90
N LEU A 54 -11.63 4.03 0.12
CA LEU A 54 -12.98 3.46 0.20
C LEU A 54 -13.08 2.44 1.34
N ALA A 55 -12.02 1.65 1.54
CA ALA A 55 -11.96 0.66 2.61
C ALA A 55 -10.52 0.44 3.07
N ALA A 56 -10.33 0.08 4.34
CA ALA A 56 -9.05 -0.28 4.90
C ALA A 56 -9.20 -1.47 5.84
N ALA A 57 -8.26 -2.41 5.78
CA ALA A 57 -8.20 -3.56 6.66
C ALA A 57 -6.75 -3.83 7.06
N SER A 58 -6.54 -4.32 8.27
CA SER A 58 -5.21 -4.71 8.73
C SER A 58 -5.25 -5.88 9.68
N THR A 59 -4.18 -6.67 9.71
CA THR A 59 -4.01 -7.76 10.70
C THR A 59 -3.68 -7.22 12.11
N ALA A 60 -3.69 -5.90 12.30
CA ALA A 60 -3.55 -5.27 13.61
C ALA A 60 -4.93 -5.01 14.26
N ASN A 61 -6.02 -5.09 13.49
CA ASN A 61 -7.36 -4.91 14.00
C ASN A 61 -7.78 -6.18 14.74
N LYS A 62 -8.38 -6.05 15.93
CA LYS A 62 -8.79 -7.19 16.78
C LYS A 62 -9.75 -8.17 16.10
N GLU A 63 -10.52 -7.70 15.13
CA GLU A 63 -11.47 -8.51 14.38
C GLU A 63 -10.81 -9.37 13.29
N ILE A 64 -9.53 -9.10 12.98
CA ILE A 64 -8.78 -9.73 11.90
C ILE A 64 -7.41 -10.12 12.46
N GLU A 65 -7.35 -11.25 13.16
CA GLU A 65 -6.08 -11.90 13.53
C GLU A 65 -5.59 -12.80 12.38
N ALA A 66 -4.27 -12.92 12.25
CA ALA A 66 -3.59 -13.60 11.14
C ALA A 66 -3.46 -15.11 11.34
#